data_AF-D8UML6-F1
#
_entry.id   AF-D8UML6-F1
#
_cell.length_a   1.000
_cell.length_b   1.000
_cell.length_c   1.000
_cell.angle_alpha   90.00
_cell.angle_beta   90.00
_cell.angle_gamma   90.00
#
_symmetry.space_group_name_H-M   'P 1'
#
loop_
_entity.id
_entity.type
_entity.pdbx_description
1 polymer ?
#
loop_
_entity_poly.entity_id
_entity_poly.type
_entity_poly.pdbx_seq_one_letter_code
_entity_poly.pdbx_strand_id
1 'polypeptide(L)'
;MASFAKAAFTLATVLAVGWALSAHAQEYNEYDPSAVTPGSIPNFPFRDCNTTNGAYRLAPVWRPSGSNTYCFKIQVSQDALSCTGACCSADLHKIEFNVSSSCLVAGASVVATVNGVRTRVGATLDKAPAGPVGSAVLRLTQLGLDTTTAQDAEVCLTLKTNRGGQGCTTLEQLCSSPGFPAGTCTAAMFDVACDCCPVSQAGQALPPPPPVIPPVLRPCDVCIAATIVPPANDVRPYRYDSATCAAI
;
A
#
# COMPACT_ATOMS: atom_id res chain seq x y z
N MET A 1 -66.49 11.55 -41.46
CA MET A 1 -67.79 12.24 -41.41
C MET A 1 -68.13 12.51 -39.96
N ALA A 2 -68.38 13.79 -39.62
CA ALA A 2 -69.07 14.33 -38.43
C ALA A 2 -68.54 13.89 -37.03
N SER A 3 -68.60 14.68 -35.95
CA SER A 3 -69.49 15.79 -35.63
C SER A 3 -68.92 16.67 -34.52
N PHE A 4 -69.63 17.78 -34.31
CA PHE A 4 -69.40 18.97 -33.51
C PHE A 4 -69.48 18.81 -31.96
N ALA A 5 -68.60 19.56 -31.28
CA ALA A 5 -68.86 20.61 -30.27
C ALA A 5 -69.60 20.39 -28.93
N LYS A 6 -69.18 21.26 -27.99
CA LYS A 6 -69.80 21.80 -26.75
C LYS A 6 -69.37 21.10 -25.45
N ALA A 7 -68.51 21.71 -24.63
CA ALA A 7 -68.71 22.87 -23.74
C ALA A 7 -69.14 22.43 -22.33
N ALA A 8 -68.35 22.78 -21.32
CA ALA A 8 -68.76 23.61 -20.18
C ALA A 8 -67.83 23.40 -18.96
N PHE A 9 -67.42 24.53 -18.41
CA PHE A 9 -66.78 24.75 -17.13
C PHE A 9 -67.52 24.09 -15.96
N THR A 10 -66.78 23.49 -15.03
CA THR A 10 -67.11 23.57 -13.59
C THR A 10 -65.83 23.56 -12.75
N LEU A 11 -65.65 24.64 -12.00
CA LEU A 11 -64.69 24.84 -10.92
C LEU A 11 -64.94 23.83 -9.79
N ALA A 12 -63.88 23.21 -9.27
CA ALA A 12 -63.85 22.74 -7.88
C ALA A 12 -62.40 22.79 -7.38
N THR A 13 -62.04 23.93 -6.81
CA THR A 13 -60.89 24.10 -5.92
C THR A 13 -61.10 23.25 -4.66
N VAL A 14 -60.21 22.28 -4.43
CA VAL A 14 -60.03 21.64 -3.12
C VAL A 14 -58.57 21.82 -2.74
N LEU A 15 -58.36 22.51 -1.61
CA LEU A 15 -57.09 22.62 -0.92
C LEU A 15 -56.56 21.23 -0.56
N ALA A 16 -55.32 20.92 -0.98
CA ALA A 16 -54.50 19.93 -0.32
C ALA A 16 -53.29 20.65 0.28
N VAL A 17 -53.38 20.91 1.58
CA VAL A 17 -52.30 21.41 2.43
C VAL A 17 -51.30 20.28 2.64
N GLY A 18 -50.04 20.59 2.33
CA GLY A 18 -48.87 20.26 3.14
C GLY A 18 -48.51 18.79 3.33
N TRP A 19 -47.56 18.32 2.51
CA TRP A 19 -46.39 17.55 2.98
C TRP A 19 -45.20 17.88 2.06
N ALA A 20 -44.59 19.05 2.26
CA ALA A 20 -43.22 19.26 1.81
C ALA A 20 -42.31 18.52 2.80
N LEU A 21 -42.13 17.22 2.57
CA LEU A 21 -41.03 16.52 3.22
C LEU A 21 -39.74 17.13 2.68
N SER A 22 -38.99 17.69 3.62
CA SER A 22 -37.64 18.21 3.47
C SER A 22 -36.80 17.23 2.65
N ALA A 23 -36.66 17.50 1.36
CA ALA A 23 -35.53 17.02 0.60
C ALA A 23 -34.33 17.79 1.14
N HIS A 24 -33.71 17.26 2.19
CA HIS A 24 -32.34 17.61 2.51
C HIS A 24 -31.52 17.17 1.29
N ALA A 25 -31.30 18.11 0.37
CA ALA A 25 -30.21 18.01 -0.56
C ALA A 25 -28.96 17.85 0.33
N GLN A 26 -28.51 16.61 0.50
CA GLN A 26 -27.16 16.37 0.95
C GLN A 26 -26.30 16.96 -0.15
N GLU A 27 -25.70 18.10 0.15
CA GLU A 27 -24.65 18.72 -0.62
C GLU A 27 -23.53 17.67 -0.73
N TYR A 28 -23.58 16.88 -1.79
CA TYR A 28 -22.44 16.11 -2.24
C TYR A 28 -21.44 17.18 -2.68
N ASN A 29 -20.54 17.56 -1.76
CA ASN A 29 -19.41 18.42 -2.09
C ASN A 29 -18.73 17.81 -3.31
N GLU A 30 -18.91 18.47 -4.45
CA GLU A 30 -18.17 18.17 -5.65
C GLU A 30 -16.70 18.39 -5.29
N TYR A 31 -15.97 17.29 -5.18
CA TYR A 31 -14.55 17.31 -4.84
C TYR A 31 -13.84 18.06 -5.97
N ASP A 32 -13.55 19.34 -5.77
CA ASP A 32 -12.72 20.14 -6.67
C ASP A 32 -11.24 19.86 -6.34
N PRO A 33 -10.54 19.01 -7.12
CA PRO A 33 -9.13 18.73 -6.89
C PRO A 33 -8.25 19.98 -7.05
N SER A 34 -8.77 21.07 -7.62
CA SER A 34 -8.06 22.34 -7.79
C SER A 34 -7.92 23.13 -6.49
N ALA A 35 -8.74 22.82 -5.47
CA ALA A 35 -8.74 23.49 -4.17
C ALA A 35 -7.75 22.89 -3.16
N VAL A 36 -7.10 21.76 -3.48
CA VAL A 36 -6.18 21.07 -2.58
C VAL A 36 -4.74 21.48 -2.86
N THR A 37 -4.06 22.03 -1.85
CA THR A 37 -2.64 22.39 -1.93
C THR A 37 -1.78 21.12 -2.07
N PRO A 38 -0.93 21.00 -3.12
CA PRO A 38 0.00 19.90 -3.26
C PRO A 38 0.93 19.78 -2.05
N GLY A 39 1.15 18.55 -1.57
CA GLY A 39 2.01 18.26 -0.42
C GLY A 39 1.40 18.60 0.94
N SER A 40 0.13 19.01 1.00
CA SER A 40 -0.59 19.23 2.27
C SER A 40 -0.65 17.98 3.14
N ILE A 41 -0.62 16.79 2.53
CA ILE A 41 -0.49 15.50 3.22
C ILE A 41 0.77 14.80 2.68
N PRO A 42 1.93 14.94 3.35
CA PRO A 42 3.20 14.49 2.80
C PRO A 42 3.35 12.96 2.82
N ASN A 43 2.61 12.28 3.69
CA ASN A 43 2.73 10.84 3.90
C ASN A 43 1.64 10.09 3.13
N PHE A 44 2.04 9.01 2.46
CA PHE A 44 1.12 8.08 1.83
C PHE A 44 0.25 7.39 2.92
N PRO A 45 -1.08 7.23 2.76
CA PRO A 45 -1.90 7.28 1.53
C PRO A 45 -2.46 8.66 1.11
N PHE A 46 -1.81 9.76 1.51
CA PHE A 46 -2.18 11.13 1.13
C PHE A 46 -3.61 11.51 1.56
N ARG A 47 -4.06 10.95 2.67
CA ARG A 47 -5.33 11.26 3.32
C ARG A 47 -5.21 11.05 4.83
N ASP A 48 -6.08 11.69 5.58
CA ASP A 48 -6.15 11.51 7.03
C ASP A 48 -6.78 10.16 7.37
N CYS A 49 -5.95 9.20 7.79
CA CYS A 49 -6.41 7.90 8.26
C CYS A 49 -5.38 7.18 9.13
N ASN A 50 -5.84 6.24 9.95
CA ASN A 50 -4.97 5.43 10.81
C ASN A 50 -4.27 4.36 9.98
N THR A 51 -2.94 4.41 9.88
CA THR A 51 -2.12 3.46 9.12
C THR A 51 -1.26 2.58 10.03
N THR A 52 -1.58 2.50 11.33
CA THR A 52 -0.71 1.83 12.31
C THR A 52 -1.05 0.36 12.48
N ASN A 53 -2.34 0.00 12.44
CA ASN A 53 -2.82 -1.31 12.87
C ASN A 53 -3.77 -1.95 11.84
N GLY A 54 -3.60 -3.25 11.58
CA GLY A 54 -4.46 -4.01 10.65
C GLY A 54 -3.83 -5.33 10.22
N ALA A 55 -4.65 -6.19 9.62
CA ALA A 55 -4.24 -7.57 9.37
C ALA A 55 -3.35 -7.73 8.14
N TYR A 56 -3.53 -6.89 7.13
CA TYR A 56 -2.93 -7.10 5.81
C TYR A 56 -1.68 -6.24 5.60
N ARG A 57 -0.67 -6.84 4.95
CA ARG A 57 0.53 -6.15 4.45
C ARG A 57 1.08 -6.86 3.22
N LEU A 58 1.88 -6.17 2.43
CA LEU A 58 2.72 -6.84 1.44
C LEU A 58 3.87 -7.58 2.14
N ALA A 59 4.26 -8.71 1.58
CA ALA A 59 5.56 -9.31 1.87
C ALA A 59 6.67 -8.30 1.46
N PRO A 60 7.80 -8.28 2.17
CA PRO A 60 8.84 -7.26 1.99
C PRO A 60 9.57 -7.35 0.64
N VAL A 61 9.33 -8.42 -0.11
CA VAL A 61 10.03 -8.73 -1.36
C VAL A 61 9.01 -8.97 -2.46
N TRP A 62 9.12 -8.20 -3.54
CA TRP A 62 8.43 -8.51 -4.81
C TRP A 62 9.32 -9.39 -5.70
N ARG A 63 8.69 -10.11 -6.62
CA ARG A 63 9.39 -11.00 -7.56
C ARG A 63 9.01 -10.66 -9.01
N PRO A 64 9.96 -10.66 -9.96
CA PRO A 64 9.61 -10.59 -11.37
C PRO A 64 8.96 -11.91 -11.81
N SER A 65 7.92 -11.84 -12.64
CA SER A 65 7.18 -13.01 -13.15
C SER A 65 7.09 -13.05 -14.68
N GLY A 66 7.61 -12.04 -15.36
CA GLY A 66 7.66 -11.97 -16.81
C GLY A 66 8.07 -10.59 -17.30
N SER A 67 7.94 -10.33 -18.60
CA SER A 67 8.20 -9.01 -19.17
C SER A 67 7.27 -7.97 -18.53
N ASN A 68 7.88 -6.95 -17.90
CA ASN A 68 7.22 -5.85 -17.20
C ASN A 68 6.17 -6.31 -16.17
N THR A 69 6.30 -7.52 -15.63
CA THR A 69 5.34 -8.11 -14.70
C THR A 69 6.00 -8.40 -13.35
N TYR A 70 5.43 -7.82 -12.30
CA TYR A 70 5.99 -7.83 -10.95
C TYR A 70 4.93 -8.27 -9.96
N CYS A 71 5.26 -9.26 -9.13
CA CYS A 71 4.33 -9.90 -8.23
C CYS A 71 4.68 -9.64 -6.77
N PHE A 72 3.66 -9.30 -6.00
CA PHE A 72 3.69 -9.04 -4.58
C PHE A 72 2.85 -10.11 -3.89
N LYS A 73 3.33 -10.62 -2.76
CA LYS A 73 2.53 -11.49 -1.91
C LYS A 73 1.86 -10.68 -0.81
N ILE A 74 0.63 -11.03 -0.47
CA ILE A 74 -0.04 -10.49 0.71
C ILE A 74 0.27 -11.42 1.90
N GLN A 75 0.55 -10.81 3.04
CA GLN A 75 0.66 -11.49 4.33
C GLN A 75 -0.44 -10.98 5.26
N VAL A 76 -1.02 -11.91 6.01
CA VAL A 76 -2.07 -11.66 7.00
C VAL A 76 -1.51 -11.92 8.39
N SER A 77 -1.74 -11.01 9.32
CA SER A 77 -1.30 -11.08 10.71
C SER A 77 -2.40 -10.59 11.62
N GLN A 78 -3.04 -11.51 12.34
CA GLN A 78 -4.10 -11.20 13.30
C GLN A 78 -3.60 -11.21 14.74
N ASP A 79 -2.29 -11.05 14.95
CA ASP A 79 -1.74 -10.90 16.29
C ASP A 79 -2.35 -9.67 16.96
N ALA A 80 -2.96 -9.88 18.14
CA ALA A 80 -3.67 -8.87 18.90
C ALA A 80 -2.80 -7.64 19.25
N LEU A 81 -1.48 -7.78 19.27
CA LEU A 81 -0.54 -6.66 19.47
C LEU A 81 -0.34 -5.78 18.23
N SER A 82 -0.41 -6.37 17.03
CA SER A 82 -0.20 -5.68 15.74
C SER A 82 -1.50 -5.36 15.01
N CYS A 83 -2.59 -5.97 15.46
CA CYS A 83 -3.89 -5.87 14.84
C CYS A 83 -4.93 -5.38 15.84
N THR A 84 -5.16 -4.07 15.83
CA THR A 84 -6.27 -3.41 16.53
C THR A 84 -7.04 -2.49 15.59
N GLY A 85 -8.37 -2.44 15.70
CA GLY A 85 -9.23 -1.57 14.87
C GLY A 85 -9.91 -2.27 13.68
N ALA A 86 -10.51 -1.46 12.79
CA ALA A 86 -11.40 -1.93 11.71
C ALA A 86 -10.71 -2.90 10.74
N CYS A 87 -9.43 -2.66 10.44
CA CYS A 87 -8.65 -3.43 9.48
C CYS A 87 -8.23 -4.85 9.90
N CYS A 88 -8.70 -5.36 11.03
CA CYS A 88 -8.23 -6.64 11.57
C CYS A 88 -9.06 -7.87 11.21
N SER A 89 -10.36 -7.64 11.04
CA SER A 89 -11.32 -8.68 10.66
C SER A 89 -12.07 -8.31 9.40
N ALA A 90 -11.80 -7.14 8.82
CA ALA A 90 -12.49 -6.68 7.63
C ALA A 90 -11.87 -7.28 6.37
N ASP A 91 -12.67 -7.43 5.32
CA ASP A 91 -12.21 -7.91 4.04
C ASP A 91 -11.32 -6.86 3.35
N LEU A 92 -10.25 -7.32 2.72
CA LEU A 92 -9.38 -6.50 1.89
C LEU A 92 -10.11 -6.13 0.59
N HIS A 93 -10.61 -4.89 0.57
CA HIS A 93 -11.39 -4.37 -0.55
C HIS A 93 -10.50 -3.72 -1.61
N LYS A 94 -9.45 -3.01 -1.19
CA LYS A 94 -8.64 -2.15 -2.06
C LYS A 94 -7.17 -2.12 -1.62
N ILE A 95 -6.28 -2.06 -2.60
CA ILE A 95 -4.85 -1.77 -2.42
C ILE A 95 -4.51 -0.52 -3.24
N GLU A 96 -3.80 0.41 -2.64
CA GLU A 96 -3.23 1.58 -3.32
C GLU A 96 -1.71 1.55 -3.21
N PHE A 97 -1.01 1.82 -4.30
CA PHE A 97 0.44 1.99 -4.32
C PHE A 97 0.80 3.45 -4.51
N ASN A 98 1.81 3.91 -3.77
CA ASN A 98 2.45 5.19 -4.02
C ASN A 98 3.35 5.07 -5.25
N VAL A 99 3.00 5.78 -6.32
CA VAL A 99 3.68 5.67 -7.60
C VAL A 99 4.06 7.04 -8.17
N SER A 100 4.96 7.03 -9.15
CA SER A 100 5.39 8.22 -9.87
C SER A 100 4.30 8.72 -10.80
N SER A 101 3.97 10.00 -10.70
CA SER A 101 3.09 10.69 -11.66
C SER A 101 3.66 10.72 -13.08
N SER A 102 4.96 10.45 -13.26
CA SER A 102 5.56 10.27 -14.60
C SER A 102 4.96 9.08 -15.36
N CYS A 103 4.34 8.13 -14.66
CA CYS A 103 3.65 6.99 -15.26
C CYS A 103 2.22 7.32 -15.73
N LEU A 104 1.69 8.51 -15.41
CA LEU A 104 0.37 8.99 -15.85
C LEU A 104 0.42 9.45 -17.31
N VAL A 105 0.63 8.48 -18.21
CA VAL A 105 0.70 8.71 -19.65
C VAL A 105 -0.61 8.25 -20.29
N ALA A 106 -1.21 9.10 -21.12
CA ALA A 106 -2.44 8.77 -21.85
C ALA A 106 -2.26 7.48 -22.68
N GLY A 107 -3.14 6.51 -22.45
CA GLY A 107 -3.13 5.21 -23.11
C GLY A 107 -2.12 4.19 -22.57
N ALA A 108 -1.25 4.57 -21.63
CA ALA A 108 -0.49 3.60 -20.85
C ALA A 108 -1.42 2.96 -19.80
N SER A 109 -1.12 1.75 -19.35
CA SER A 109 -1.99 1.04 -18.42
C SER A 109 -1.23 0.07 -17.54
N VAL A 110 -1.85 -0.27 -16.40
CA VAL A 110 -1.42 -1.37 -15.54
C VAL A 110 -2.49 -2.43 -15.57
N VAL A 111 -2.09 -3.67 -15.81
CA VAL A 111 -2.97 -4.83 -15.69
C VAL A 111 -2.66 -5.51 -14.36
N ALA A 112 -3.68 -5.70 -13.54
CA ALA A 112 -3.53 -6.42 -12.27
C ALA A 112 -4.16 -7.82 -12.35
N THR A 113 -3.52 -8.77 -11.67
CA THR A 113 -4.06 -10.10 -11.42
C THR A 113 -3.92 -10.46 -9.95
N VAL A 114 -4.85 -11.25 -9.42
CA VAL A 114 -4.74 -11.92 -8.13
C VAL A 114 -4.73 -13.41 -8.38
N ASN A 115 -3.69 -14.10 -7.92
CA ASN A 115 -3.49 -15.55 -8.14
C ASN A 115 -3.60 -15.94 -9.63
N GLY A 116 -3.04 -15.11 -10.51
CA GLY A 116 -3.08 -15.30 -11.97
C GLY A 116 -4.41 -14.93 -12.65
N VAL A 117 -5.47 -14.64 -11.90
CA VAL A 117 -6.77 -14.22 -12.43
C VAL A 117 -6.83 -12.70 -12.50
N ARG A 118 -7.24 -12.16 -13.64
CA ARG A 118 -7.36 -10.70 -13.83
C ARG A 118 -8.36 -10.10 -12.83
N THR A 119 -8.03 -8.95 -12.26
CA THR A 119 -8.95 -8.24 -11.36
C THR A 119 -10.24 -7.90 -12.09
N ARG A 120 -11.38 -7.96 -11.38
CA ARG A 120 -12.71 -7.65 -11.95
C ARG A 120 -12.77 -6.20 -12.43
N VAL A 121 -12.20 -5.29 -11.66
CA VAL A 121 -12.01 -3.88 -12.02
C VAL A 121 -10.56 -3.67 -12.42
N GLY A 122 -10.34 -2.96 -13.52
CA GLY A 122 -8.99 -2.62 -13.98
C GLY A 122 -8.26 -1.72 -12.97
N ALA A 123 -6.93 -1.82 -12.95
CA ALA A 123 -6.13 -0.91 -12.15
C ALA A 123 -6.25 0.53 -12.69
N THR A 124 -6.38 1.51 -11.78
CA THR A 124 -6.43 2.94 -12.16
C THR A 124 -5.19 3.66 -11.68
N LEU A 125 -4.71 4.60 -12.47
CA LEU A 125 -3.63 5.51 -12.10
C LEU A 125 -4.22 6.91 -12.02
N ASP A 126 -4.15 7.50 -10.83
CA ASP A 126 -4.78 8.78 -10.52
C ASP A 126 -3.73 9.75 -9.96
N LYS A 127 -3.89 11.06 -10.23
CA LYS A 127 -3.07 12.07 -9.55
C LYS A 127 -3.37 12.05 -8.05
N ALA A 128 -2.39 12.45 -7.24
CA ALA A 128 -2.56 12.66 -5.81
C ALA A 128 -2.55 14.17 -5.48
N PRO A 129 -3.71 14.87 -5.48
CA PRO A 129 -3.74 16.33 -5.31
C PRO A 129 -3.19 16.80 -3.96
N ALA A 130 -3.43 16.04 -2.88
CA ALA A 130 -2.91 16.32 -1.54
C ALA A 130 -1.46 15.83 -1.32
N GLY A 131 -1.00 14.90 -2.15
CA GLY A 131 0.33 14.30 -2.03
C GLY A 131 1.43 15.23 -2.51
N PRO A 132 2.71 14.92 -2.21
CA PRO A 132 3.85 15.68 -2.73
C PRO A 132 3.83 15.75 -4.26
N VAL A 133 4.35 16.85 -4.81
CA VAL A 133 4.52 17.00 -6.27
C VAL A 133 5.29 15.81 -6.83
N GLY A 134 4.81 15.28 -7.95
CA GLY A 134 5.40 14.07 -8.55
C GLY A 134 4.73 12.77 -8.12
N SER A 135 3.84 12.79 -7.12
CA SER A 135 3.13 11.60 -6.63
C SER A 135 1.85 11.31 -7.41
N ALA A 136 1.57 10.02 -7.57
CA ALA A 136 0.33 9.48 -8.09
C ALA A 136 -0.04 8.22 -7.28
N VAL A 137 -1.27 7.74 -7.49
CA VAL A 137 -1.79 6.55 -6.83
C VAL A 137 -2.17 5.52 -7.89
N LEU A 138 -1.60 4.32 -7.78
CA LEU A 138 -2.10 3.15 -8.51
C LEU A 138 -3.09 2.42 -7.61
N ARG A 139 -4.34 2.30 -8.04
CA ARG A 139 -5.42 1.74 -7.25
C ARG A 139 -5.93 0.43 -7.85
N LEU A 140 -6.03 -0.59 -6.99
CA LEU A 140 -6.68 -1.87 -7.26
C LEU A 140 -7.91 -1.99 -6.34
N THR A 141 -9.11 -2.06 -6.89
CA THR A 141 -10.37 -2.14 -6.11
C THR A 141 -11.08 -3.47 -6.31
N GLN A 142 -12.09 -3.71 -5.46
CA GLN A 142 -12.95 -4.90 -5.53
C GLN A 142 -12.15 -6.21 -5.56
N LEU A 143 -11.11 -6.29 -4.73
CA LEU A 143 -10.26 -7.49 -4.67
C LEU A 143 -11.04 -8.69 -4.10
N GLY A 144 -11.98 -8.44 -3.19
CA GLY A 144 -12.84 -9.47 -2.60
C GLY A 144 -12.06 -10.53 -1.84
N LEU A 145 -10.94 -10.13 -1.23
CA LEU A 145 -10.10 -11.01 -0.42
C LEU A 145 -10.47 -10.83 1.05
N ASP A 146 -10.50 -11.92 1.80
CA ASP A 146 -10.66 -11.95 3.24
C ASP A 146 -9.34 -12.37 3.92
N THR A 147 -9.31 -12.46 5.25
CA THR A 147 -8.10 -12.85 5.99
C THR A 147 -7.61 -14.27 5.67
N THR A 148 -8.48 -15.12 5.13
CA THR A 148 -8.15 -16.51 4.78
C THR A 148 -7.59 -16.60 3.37
N THR A 149 -8.25 -15.95 2.42
CA THR A 149 -7.95 -15.98 0.98
C THR A 149 -6.85 -14.99 0.60
N ALA A 150 -6.61 -13.96 1.41
CA ALA A 150 -5.52 -13.02 1.21
C ALA A 150 -4.15 -13.58 1.60
N GLN A 151 -4.09 -14.55 2.52
CA GLN A 151 -2.80 -15.11 2.96
C GLN A 151 -2.08 -15.75 1.77
N ASP A 152 -0.87 -15.27 1.50
CA ASP A 152 -0.03 -15.68 0.36
C ASP A 152 -0.63 -15.41 -1.03
N ALA A 153 -1.76 -14.70 -1.12
CA ALA A 153 -2.31 -14.28 -2.40
C ALA A 153 -1.30 -13.44 -3.18
N GLU A 154 -1.11 -13.78 -4.45
CA GLU A 154 -0.13 -13.15 -5.30
C GLU A 154 -0.80 -12.10 -6.20
N VAL A 155 -0.51 -10.84 -5.92
CA VAL A 155 -0.95 -9.68 -6.70
C VAL A 155 0.15 -9.34 -7.70
N CYS A 156 -0.11 -9.51 -8.99
CA CYS A 156 0.85 -9.16 -10.04
C CYS A 156 0.40 -7.91 -10.81
N LEU A 157 1.34 -7.02 -11.05
CA LEU A 157 1.19 -5.82 -11.87
C LEU A 157 1.98 -6.00 -13.17
N THR A 158 1.29 -5.98 -14.31
CA THR A 158 1.90 -5.93 -15.64
C THR A 158 1.81 -4.51 -16.18
N LEU A 159 2.97 -3.88 -16.37
CA LEU A 159 3.09 -2.50 -16.84
C LEU A 159 3.09 -2.45 -18.36
N LYS A 160 2.24 -1.58 -18.92
CA LYS A 160 2.06 -1.44 -20.37
C LYS A 160 2.22 0.01 -20.79
N THR A 161 3.05 0.20 -21.81
CA THR A 161 3.18 1.48 -22.50
C THR A 161 1.94 1.77 -23.35
N ASN A 162 1.79 3.03 -23.73
CA ASN A 162 0.85 3.44 -24.76
C ASN A 162 1.36 3.03 -26.16
N ARG A 163 0.58 3.33 -27.20
CA ARG A 163 0.96 3.03 -28.60
C ARG A 163 2.26 3.70 -29.07
N GLY A 164 2.67 4.79 -28.40
CA GLY A 164 3.92 5.50 -28.67
C GLY A 164 5.12 4.98 -27.87
N GLY A 165 4.98 3.88 -27.12
CA GLY A 165 6.05 3.34 -26.27
C GLY A 165 6.31 4.13 -24.99
N GLN A 166 5.42 5.05 -24.62
CA GLN A 166 5.54 5.87 -23.42
C GLN A 166 4.77 5.26 -22.24
N GLY A 167 5.24 5.52 -21.03
CA GLY A 167 4.71 4.96 -19.79
C GLY A 167 5.78 4.16 -19.05
N CYS A 168 5.48 3.79 -17.80
CA CYS A 168 6.42 3.01 -17.00
C CYS A 168 6.41 1.55 -17.43
N THR A 169 7.60 0.95 -17.47
CA THR A 169 7.81 -0.46 -17.82
C THR A 169 8.48 -1.23 -16.69
N THR A 170 9.05 -0.53 -15.71
CA THR A 170 9.70 -1.15 -14.54
C THR A 170 9.19 -0.59 -13.22
N LEU A 171 9.44 -1.33 -12.13
CA LEU A 171 9.11 -0.83 -10.78
C LEU A 171 10.01 0.32 -10.35
N GLU A 172 11.23 0.43 -10.87
CA GLU A 172 12.11 1.56 -10.59
C GLU A 172 11.53 2.88 -11.13
N GLN A 173 10.82 2.80 -12.26
CA GLN A 173 10.08 3.93 -12.83
C GLN A 173 8.75 4.15 -12.10
N LEU A 174 8.02 3.07 -11.80
CA LEU A 174 6.70 3.15 -11.18
C LEU A 174 6.77 3.57 -9.71
N CYS A 175 7.63 2.94 -8.92
CA CYS A 175 7.79 3.10 -7.48
C CYS A 175 9.07 3.90 -7.19
N SER A 176 9.00 5.20 -7.46
CA SER A 176 10.12 6.15 -7.32
C SER A 176 9.91 7.15 -6.18
N SER A 177 9.37 6.69 -5.04
CA SER A 177 9.07 7.57 -3.90
C SER A 177 10.37 8.08 -3.24
N PRO A 178 10.48 9.38 -2.92
CA PRO A 178 11.62 9.92 -2.18
C PRO A 178 11.83 9.19 -0.85
N GLY A 179 13.09 8.95 -0.48
CA GLY A 179 13.46 8.29 0.78
C GLY A 179 13.59 6.77 0.70
N PHE A 180 13.25 6.14 -0.43
CA PHE A 180 13.43 4.70 -0.65
C PHE A 180 14.27 4.41 -1.91
N PRO A 181 14.97 3.26 -1.97
CA PRO A 181 15.59 2.81 -3.20
C PRO A 181 14.55 2.69 -4.32
N ALA A 182 14.91 3.08 -5.54
CA ALA A 182 14.04 2.94 -6.71
C ALA A 182 13.58 1.48 -6.85
N GLY A 183 12.28 1.28 -7.10
CA GLY A 183 11.68 -0.06 -7.16
C GLY A 183 11.13 -0.55 -5.82
N THR A 184 11.32 0.22 -4.74
CA THR A 184 10.64 -0.04 -3.47
C THR A 184 9.23 0.53 -3.54
N CYS A 185 8.23 -0.35 -3.63
CA CYS A 185 6.83 0.05 -3.69
C CYS A 185 6.24 0.13 -2.30
N THR A 186 5.66 1.28 -1.99
CA THR A 186 4.87 1.51 -0.77
C THR A 186 3.40 1.30 -1.09
N ALA A 187 2.71 0.48 -0.30
CA ALA A 187 1.31 0.15 -0.52
C ALA A 187 0.47 0.29 0.75
N ALA A 188 -0.75 0.79 0.59
CA ALA A 188 -1.76 0.97 1.63
C ALA A 188 -2.93 0.06 1.28
N MET A 189 -3.47 -0.58 2.30
CA MET A 189 -4.58 -1.51 2.17
C MET A 189 -5.82 -0.89 2.81
N PHE A 190 -6.99 -1.23 2.31
CA PHE A 190 -8.25 -0.64 2.76
C PHE A 190 -9.32 -1.71 2.85
N ASP A 191 -10.16 -1.54 3.86
CA ASP A 191 -11.36 -2.35 4.01
C ASP A 191 -12.53 -1.82 3.16
N VAL A 192 -13.69 -2.46 3.34
CA VAL A 192 -14.94 -2.11 2.65
C VAL A 192 -15.50 -0.74 3.08
N ALA A 193 -15.22 -0.30 4.31
CA ALA A 193 -15.58 1.03 4.81
C ALA A 193 -14.62 2.12 4.32
N CYS A 194 -13.57 1.73 3.56
CA CYS A 194 -12.47 2.59 3.15
C CYS A 194 -11.62 3.11 4.31
N ASP A 195 -11.64 2.42 5.45
CA ASP A 195 -10.71 2.64 6.55
C ASP A 195 -9.32 2.15 6.12
N CYS A 196 -8.30 2.96 6.43
CA CYS A 196 -6.93 2.62 6.09
C CYS A 196 -6.40 1.54 7.00
N CYS A 197 -5.66 0.62 6.40
CA CYS A 197 -4.88 -0.40 7.06
C CYS A 197 -3.38 -0.04 6.94
N PRO A 198 -2.49 -0.80 7.59
CA PRO A 198 -1.08 -0.47 7.62
C PRO A 198 -0.45 -0.30 6.25
N VAL A 199 0.42 0.70 6.17
CA VAL A 199 1.26 0.89 4.99
C VAL A 199 2.42 -0.11 5.06
N SER A 200 2.68 -0.79 3.96
CA SER A 200 3.76 -1.77 3.83
C SER A 200 4.65 -1.44 2.65
N GLN A 201 5.86 -1.96 2.67
CA GLN A 201 6.87 -1.73 1.63
C GLN A 201 7.32 -3.07 1.07
N ALA A 202 7.49 -3.11 -0.25
CA ALA A 202 8.08 -4.25 -0.95
C ALA A 202 9.20 -3.75 -1.84
N GLY A 203 10.42 -4.24 -1.61
CA GLY A 203 11.59 -3.98 -2.43
C GLY A 203 12.01 -5.20 -3.24
N GLN A 204 13.02 -5.01 -4.09
CA GLN A 204 13.67 -6.15 -4.72
C GLN A 204 14.43 -6.95 -3.66
N ALA A 205 14.46 -8.27 -3.80
CA ALA A 205 15.38 -9.08 -3.01
C ALA A 205 16.80 -8.57 -3.23
N LEU A 206 17.50 -8.20 -2.16
CA LEU A 206 18.92 -7.92 -2.25
C LEU A 206 19.63 -9.22 -2.70
N PRO A 207 20.59 -9.14 -3.64
CA PRO A 207 21.42 -10.29 -3.93
C PRO A 207 22.07 -10.79 -2.63
N PRO A 208 22.25 -12.10 -2.45
CA PRO A 208 22.94 -12.61 -1.28
C PRO A 208 24.31 -11.92 -1.20
N PRO A 209 24.76 -11.55 0.02
CA PRO A 209 26.08 -10.96 0.17
C PRO A 209 27.12 -11.89 -0.47
N PRO A 210 28.15 -11.33 -1.14
CA PRO A 210 29.20 -12.17 -1.70
C PRO A 210 29.77 -13.06 -0.59
N PRO A 211 30.15 -14.31 -0.89
CA PRO A 211 30.79 -15.17 0.08
C PRO A 211 31.95 -14.41 0.72
N VAL A 212 31.96 -14.31 2.05
CA VAL A 212 33.11 -13.75 2.76
C VAL A 212 34.26 -14.71 2.50
N ILE A 213 35.14 -14.37 1.55
CA ILE A 213 36.39 -15.09 1.37
C ILE A 213 37.16 -14.86 2.68
N PRO A 214 37.45 -15.92 3.46
CA PRO A 214 38.25 -15.78 4.66
C PRO A 214 39.56 -15.09 4.26
N PRO A 215 40.08 -14.11 5.03
CA PRO A 215 41.40 -13.59 4.76
C PRO A 215 42.34 -14.78 4.67
N VAL A 216 43.07 -14.89 3.55
CA VAL A 216 44.11 -15.90 3.41
C VAL A 216 45.05 -15.63 4.57
N LEU A 217 44.99 -16.51 5.59
CA LEU A 217 45.95 -16.54 6.66
C LEU A 217 47.26 -16.93 5.99
N ARG A 218 48.02 -15.92 5.55
CA ARG A 218 49.45 -16.12 5.32
C ARG A 218 49.97 -16.63 6.66
N PRO A 219 50.68 -17.77 6.71
CA PRO A 219 51.33 -18.17 7.94
C PRO A 219 52.21 -16.99 8.38
N CYS A 220 51.86 -16.35 9.49
CA CYS A 220 52.77 -15.46 10.16
C CYS A 220 53.97 -16.32 10.59
N ASP A 221 55.19 -15.95 10.20
CA ASP A 221 56.42 -16.64 10.63
C ASP A 221 56.68 -16.55 12.15
N VAL A 222 55.78 -15.93 12.91
CA VAL A 222 55.91 -15.75 14.36
C VAL A 222 54.56 -15.91 15.06
N CYS A 223 54.44 -16.95 15.89
CA CYS A 223 53.39 -17.06 16.90
C CYS A 223 53.90 -16.44 18.21
N ILE A 224 53.23 -15.40 18.71
CA ILE A 224 53.42 -14.94 20.09
C ILE A 224 52.28 -15.52 20.92
N ALA A 225 52.61 -16.47 21.79
CA ALA A 225 51.70 -16.94 22.82
C ALA A 225 51.91 -16.09 24.08
N ALA A 226 50.89 -15.34 24.48
CA ALA A 226 50.86 -14.63 25.76
C ALA A 226 49.79 -15.24 26.65
N THR A 227 50.19 -15.77 27.80
CA THR A 227 49.27 -16.29 28.82
C THR A 227 48.98 -15.17 29.81
N ILE A 228 47.73 -14.74 29.89
CA ILE A 228 47.29 -13.76 30.89
C ILE A 228 47.11 -14.49 32.21
N VAL A 229 47.99 -14.23 33.17
CA VAL A 229 47.85 -14.75 34.53
C VAL A 229 47.04 -13.73 35.35
N PRO A 230 46.00 -14.16 36.09
CA PRO A 230 45.28 -13.26 36.99
C PRO A 230 46.25 -12.61 37.99
N PRO A 231 46.06 -11.32 38.33
CA PRO A 231 46.88 -10.69 39.36
C PRO A 231 46.70 -11.42 40.70
N ALA A 232 47.79 -11.59 41.46
CA ALA A 232 47.77 -12.27 42.75
C ALA A 232 46.85 -11.59 43.79
N ASN A 233 46.54 -10.29 43.59
CA ASN A 233 45.58 -9.55 44.39
C ASN A 233 44.54 -8.90 43.46
N ASP A 234 43.29 -9.35 43.58
CA ASP A 234 42.14 -8.72 42.92
C ASP A 234 41.66 -7.54 43.78
N VAL A 235 41.90 -6.32 43.31
CA VAL A 235 41.57 -5.09 44.05
C VAL A 235 40.14 -4.60 43.72
N ARG A 236 39.32 -5.39 43.01
CA ARG A 236 37.96 -4.98 42.60
C ARG A 236 36.90 -5.95 43.15
N PRO A 237 36.16 -5.57 44.20
CA PRO A 237 35.26 -6.48 44.93
C PRO A 237 33.97 -6.86 44.18
N TYR A 238 33.71 -6.30 43.00
CA TYR A 238 32.49 -6.59 42.24
C TYR A 238 32.83 -6.90 40.78
N ARG A 239 33.07 -8.18 40.48
CA ARG A 239 33.01 -8.71 39.12
C ARG A 239 31.94 -9.79 39.09
N TYR A 240 31.06 -9.70 38.10
CA TYR A 240 30.15 -10.78 37.75
C TYR A 240 30.98 -11.90 37.13
N ASP A 241 31.05 -13.03 37.82
CA ASP A 241 31.66 -14.23 37.28
C ASP A 241 30.69 -14.97 36.36
N SER A 242 31.21 -15.95 35.63
CA SER A 242 30.42 -16.76 34.69
C SER A 242 29.28 -17.49 35.38
N ALA A 243 29.41 -17.81 36.68
CA ALA A 243 28.34 -18.41 37.47
C ALA A 243 27.18 -17.43 37.70
N THR A 244 27.48 -16.16 37.95
CA THR A 244 26.46 -15.11 38.12
C THR A 244 25.70 -14.82 36.82
N CYS A 245 26.38 -14.90 35.67
CA CYS A 245 25.72 -14.77 34.35
C CYS A 245 24.82 -15.97 33.98
N ALA A 246 25.01 -17.14 34.58
CA ALA A 246 24.24 -18.34 34.27
C ALA A 246 22.94 -18.47 35.10
N ALA A 247 22.72 -17.56 36.06
CA ALA A 247 21.58 -17.59 36.99
C ALA A 247 20.43 -16.63 36.60
N ILE A 248 20.47 -16.05 35.40
CA ILE A 248 19.44 -15.17 34.82
C ILE A 248 18.84 -15.87 33.60
#